data_AF-A0A3A0A1M0-F1
#
_entry.id   AF-A0A3A0A1M0-F1
#
_cell.length_a   1.000
_cell.length_b   1.000
_cell.length_c   1.000
_cell.angle_alpha   90.00
_cell.angle_beta   90.00
_cell.angle_gamma   90.00
#
_symmetry.space_group_name_H-M   'P 1'
#
loop_
_entity.id
_entity.type
_entity.pdbx_description
1 polymer ?
#
loop_
_entity_poly.entity_id
_entity_poly.type
_entity_poly.pdbx_seq_one_letter_code
_entity_poly.pdbx_strand_id
1 'polypeptide(L)'
;EAAPAKAPPERSRPEGPRKLSWKEQREVESLEARIAQLEERKLALAQAMNDCGDDYVRLQSLAEQLETTGGELDDALARWFELAEIAGQS
;
A
#
# COMPACT_ATOMS: atom_id res chain seq x y z
N GLU A 1 -10.80 8.86 55.14
CA GLU A 1 -11.90 9.24 54.22
C GLU A 1 -11.23 9.89 53.01
N ALA A 2 -10.96 9.13 51.94
CA ALA A 2 -11.84 8.73 50.84
C ALA A 2 -11.97 9.80 49.73
N ALA A 3 -11.20 9.59 48.66
CA ALA A 3 -11.62 9.82 47.27
C ALA A 3 -10.62 9.16 46.31
N PRO A 4 -10.91 8.02 45.66
CA PRO A 4 -10.19 7.63 44.46
C PRO A 4 -10.82 8.33 43.24
N ALA A 5 -10.01 9.10 42.53
CA ALA A 5 -10.37 9.68 41.24
C ALA A 5 -10.62 8.56 40.23
N LYS A 6 -11.79 8.60 39.59
CA LYS A 6 -12.20 7.66 38.55
C LYS A 6 -11.30 7.85 37.31
N ALA A 7 -10.54 6.82 36.97
CA ALA A 7 -9.84 6.73 35.70
C ALA A 7 -10.86 6.77 34.54
N PRO A 8 -10.53 7.39 33.38
CA PRO A 8 -11.40 7.36 32.22
C PRO A 8 -11.59 5.92 31.73
N PRO A 9 -12.75 5.56 31.18
CA PRO A 9 -12.94 4.23 30.62
C PRO A 9 -11.99 4.05 29.44
N GLU A 10 -11.06 3.08 29.56
CA GLU A 10 -10.39 2.51 28.41
C GLU A 10 -11.48 2.10 27.41
N ARG A 11 -11.47 2.74 26.24
CA ARG A 11 -12.28 2.28 25.12
C ARG A 11 -11.72 0.92 24.73
N SER A 12 -12.28 -0.15 25.29
CA SER A 12 -12.13 -1.51 24.79
C SER A 12 -12.43 -1.46 23.30
N ARG A 13 -11.37 -1.57 22.50
CA ARG A 13 -11.52 -1.73 21.05
C ARG A 13 -12.26 -3.05 20.86
N PRO A 14 -13.35 -3.10 20.09
CA PRO A 14 -14.11 -4.33 19.93
C PRO A 14 -13.17 -5.41 19.38
N GLU A 15 -12.98 -6.49 20.15
CA GLU A 15 -12.17 -7.67 19.82
C GLU A 15 -12.91 -8.64 18.89
N GLY A 16 -13.74 -8.07 18.00
CA GLY A 16 -14.52 -8.82 17.02
C GLY A 16 -14.14 -8.41 15.60
N PRO A 17 -14.47 -9.25 14.61
CA PRO A 17 -14.30 -8.91 13.21
C PRO A 17 -14.96 -7.56 12.91
N ARG A 18 -14.19 -6.65 12.35
CA ARG A 18 -14.61 -5.28 12.08
C ARG A 18 -14.69 -5.05 10.58
N LYS A 19 -15.77 -4.42 10.16
CA LYS A 19 -15.95 -3.94 8.79
C LYS A 19 -14.97 -2.80 8.48
N LEU A 20 -14.54 -2.73 7.22
CA LEU A 20 -13.81 -1.58 6.70
C LEU A 20 -14.62 -0.30 6.94
N SER A 21 -13.96 0.72 7.48
CA SER A 21 -14.52 2.06 7.55
C SER A 21 -14.63 2.68 6.15
N TRP A 22 -15.42 3.75 6.02
CA TRP A 22 -15.56 4.48 4.76
C TRP A 22 -14.22 4.97 4.20
N LYS A 23 -13.28 5.36 5.08
CA LYS A 23 -11.94 5.79 4.66
C LYS A 23 -11.12 4.62 4.11
N GLU A 24 -11.18 3.47 4.77
CA GLU A 24 -10.48 2.25 4.34
C GLU A 24 -11.06 1.71 3.02
N GLN A 25 -12.38 1.81 2.81
CA GLN A 25 -13.00 1.46 1.52
C GLN A 25 -12.48 2.35 0.39
N ARG A 26 -12.37 3.66 0.63
CA ARG A 26 -11.77 4.60 -0.33
C ARG A 26 -10.28 4.36 -0.57
N GLU A 27 -9.59 3.90 0.46
CA GLU A 27 -8.18 3.52 0.39
C GLU A 27 -8.00 2.30 -0.53
N VAL A 28 -8.84 1.27 -0.41
CA VAL A 28 -8.84 0.11 -1.33
C VAL A 28 -9.00 0.56 -2.78
N GLU A 29 -10.02 1.36 -3.10
CA GLU A 29 -10.24 1.86 -4.48
C GLU A 29 -9.01 2.64 -5.01
N SER A 30 -8.38 3.43 -4.15
CA SER A 30 -7.18 4.20 -4.50
C SER A 30 -5.95 3.30 -4.69
N LEU A 31 -5.79 2.28 -3.86
CA LEU A 31 -4.72 1.30 -3.95
C LEU A 31 -4.83 0.47 -5.22
N GLU A 32 -6.04 0.03 -5.59
CA GLU A 32 -6.26 -0.71 -6.86
C GLU A 32 -5.83 0.13 -8.07
N ALA A 33 -6.25 1.39 -8.11
CA ALA A 33 -5.84 2.31 -9.18
C ALA A 33 -4.33 2.58 -9.16
N ARG A 34 -3.70 2.65 -7.97
CA ARG A 34 -2.26 2.86 -7.82
C ARG A 34 -1.46 1.64 -8.25
N ILE A 35 -1.88 0.44 -7.86
CA ILE A 35 -1.28 -0.84 -8.23
C ILE A 35 -1.26 -0.97 -9.76
N ALA A 36 -2.40 -0.78 -10.43
CA ALA A 36 -2.48 -0.86 -11.89
C ALA A 36 -1.52 0.14 -12.58
N GLN A 37 -1.43 1.37 -12.07
CA GLN A 37 -0.49 2.38 -12.59
C GLN A 37 0.98 1.98 -12.38
N LEU A 38 1.31 1.42 -11.22
CA LEU A 38 2.66 0.97 -10.91
C LEU A 38 3.06 -0.23 -11.78
N GLU A 39 2.16 -1.17 -12.03
CA GLU A 39 2.37 -2.29 -12.94
C GLU A 39 2.62 -1.82 -14.38
N GLU A 40 1.79 -0.91 -14.90
CA GLU A 40 1.99 -0.30 -16.22
C GLU A 40 3.34 0.43 -16.30
N ARG A 41 3.70 1.18 -15.25
CA ARG A 41 4.97 1.88 -15.19
C ARG A 41 6.15 0.92 -15.17
N LYS A 42 6.09 -0.20 -14.45
CA LYS A 42 7.14 -1.24 -14.48
C LYS A 42 7.31 -1.80 -15.89
N LEU A 43 6.22 -2.09 -16.58
CA LEU A 43 6.27 -2.57 -17.97
C LEU A 43 6.91 -1.54 -18.90
N ALA A 44 6.51 -0.28 -18.80
CA ALA A 44 7.06 0.80 -19.61
C ALA A 44 8.55 1.02 -19.33
N LEU A 45 8.99 0.95 -18.07
CA LEU A 45 10.40 1.05 -17.69
C LEU A 45 11.21 -0.12 -18.26
N ALA A 46 10.70 -1.36 -18.15
CA ALA A 46 11.37 -2.53 -18.70
C ALA A 46 11.50 -2.45 -20.24
N GLN A 47 10.48 -1.95 -20.93
CA GLN A 47 10.56 -1.69 -22.37
C GLN A 47 11.59 -0.61 -22.71
N ALA A 48 11.61 0.49 -21.95
CA ALA A 48 12.58 1.56 -22.13
C ALA A 48 14.02 1.09 -21.89
N MET A 49 14.25 0.16 -20.96
CA MET A 49 15.57 -0.46 -20.75
C MET A 49 16.01 -1.27 -21.98
N ASN A 50 15.10 -2.02 -22.60
CA ASN A 50 15.39 -2.78 -23.81
C ASN A 50 15.67 -1.89 -25.03
N ASP A 51 15.05 -0.71 -25.08
CA ASP A 51 15.25 0.29 -26.15
C ASP A 51 16.47 1.21 -25.92
N CYS A 52 17.05 1.19 -24.72
CA CYS A 52 18.09 2.12 -24.29
C CYS A 52 19.45 1.95 -25.02
N GLY A 53 19.67 0.84 -25.71
CA GLY A 53 20.91 0.58 -26.46
C GLY A 53 22.16 0.60 -25.58
N ASP A 54 23.19 1.33 -26.01
CA ASP A 54 24.47 1.49 -25.32
C ASP A 54 24.54 2.67 -24.34
N ASP A 55 23.41 3.35 -24.07
CA ASP A 55 23.36 4.43 -23.07
C ASP A 55 23.30 3.86 -21.65
N TYR A 56 24.48 3.52 -21.11
CA TYR A 56 24.62 2.92 -19.77
C TYR A 56 24.13 3.83 -18.64
N VAL A 57 24.22 5.16 -18.80
CA VAL A 57 23.77 6.12 -17.77
C VAL A 57 22.24 6.10 -17.71
N ARG A 58 21.58 6.12 -18.88
CA ARG A 58 20.13 6.00 -18.96
C ARG A 58 19.66 4.62 -18.51
N LEU A 59 20.38 3.55 -18.85
CA LEU A 59 20.07 2.19 -18.39
C LEU A 59 20.10 2.09 -16.85
N GLN A 60 21.12 2.65 -16.21
CA GLN A 60 21.21 2.70 -14.75
C GLN A 60 20.02 3.44 -14.13
N SER A 61 19.71 4.63 -14.64
CA SER A 61 18.58 5.42 -14.16
C SER A 61 17.23 4.71 -14.35
N LEU A 62 17.04 4.00 -15.46
CA LEU A 62 15.84 3.20 -15.70
C LEU A 62 15.75 2.01 -14.74
N ALA A 63 16.88 1.36 -14.44
CA ALA A 63 16.94 0.28 -13.46
C ALA A 63 16.58 0.75 -12.05
N GLU A 64 17.13 1.89 -11.60
CA GLU A 64 16.80 2.49 -10.29
C GLU A 64 15.32 2.86 -10.19
N GLN A 65 14.75 3.40 -11.27
CA GLN A 65 13.32 3.69 -11.33
C GLN A 65 12.47 2.41 -11.30
N LEU A 66 12.91 1.34 -11.96
CA LEU A 66 12.21 0.05 -11.96
C LEU A 66 12.23 -0.58 -10.56
N GLU A 67 13.36 -0.52 -9.87
CA GLU A 67 13.50 -0.98 -8.48
C GLU A 67 12.59 -0.17 -7.54
N THR A 68 12.63 1.16 -7.65
CA THR A 68 11.77 2.05 -6.85
C THR A 68 10.29 1.77 -7.09
N THR A 69 9.87 1.68 -8.37
CA THR A 69 8.48 1.37 -8.74
C THR A 69 8.08 -0.02 -8.25
N GLY A 70 9.01 -0.98 -8.26
CA GLY A 70 8.82 -2.31 -7.67
C GLY A 70 8.55 -2.25 -6.18
N GLY A 71 9.34 -1.50 -5.42
CA GLY A 71 9.13 -1.31 -3.98
C GLY A 71 7.81 -0.63 -3.65
N GLU A 72 7.44 0.41 -4.40
CA GLU A 72 6.12 1.07 -4.24
C GLU A 72 4.96 0.11 -4.52
N LEU A 73 5.12 -0.78 -5.51
CA LEU A 73 4.11 -1.78 -5.84
C LEU A 73 3.95 -2.81 -4.72
N ASP A 74 5.05 -3.32 -4.17
CA ASP A 74 5.03 -4.26 -3.05
C ASP A 74 4.36 -3.66 -1.81
N ASP A 75 4.66 -2.40 -1.47
CA ASP A 75 4.04 -1.69 -0.34
C ASP A 75 2.53 -1.50 -0.55
N ALA A 76 2.13 -1.08 -1.76
CA ALA A 76 0.72 -0.92 -2.10
C ALA A 76 -0.05 -2.26 -2.07
N LEU A 77 0.56 -3.34 -2.57
CA LEU A 77 -0.01 -4.69 -2.52
C LEU A 77 -0.13 -5.20 -1.09
N ALA A 78 0.90 -5.03 -0.26
CA ALA A 78 0.88 -5.40 1.15
C ALA A 78 -0.28 -4.69 1.88
N ARG A 79 -0.41 -3.38 1.67
CA ARG A 79 -1.49 -2.59 2.27
C ARG A 79 -2.87 -3.03 1.78
N TRP A 80 -3.01 -3.28 0.48
CA TRP A 80 -4.26 -3.77 -0.10
C TRP A 80 -4.64 -5.14 0.49
N PHE A 81 -3.66 -6.03 0.68
CA PHE A 81 -3.87 -7.34 1.30
C PHE A 81 -4.33 -7.22 2.76
N GLU A 82 -3.72 -6.34 3.56
CA GLU A 82 -4.17 -6.08 4.94
C GLU A 82 -5.65 -5.63 4.97
N LEU A 83 -6.05 -4.75 4.06
CA LEU A 83 -7.43 -4.26 3.97
C LEU A 83 -8.38 -5.36 3.48
N ALA A 84 -7.94 -6.22 2.56
CA ALA A 84 -8.70 -7.37 2.09
C ALA A 84 -8.93 -8.40 3.21
N GLU A 85 -7.95 -8.63 4.08
CA GLU A 85 -8.12 -9.50 5.27
C GLU A 85 -9.16 -8.92 6.24
N ILE A 86 -9.15 -7.60 6.49
CA ILE A 86 -10.16 -6.94 7.33
C ILE A 86 -11.56 -7.09 6.71
N ALA A 87 -11.67 -6.93 5.39
CA ALA A 87 -12.93 -7.10 4.66
C ALA A 87 -13.44 -8.55 4.71
N GLY A 88 -12.55 -9.54 4.59
CA GLY A 88 -12.88 -10.96 4.60
C GLY A 88 -13.17 -11.54 5.98
N GLN A 89 -12.67 -10.91 7.05
CA GLN A 89 -13.03 -11.27 8.42
C GLN A 89 -14.44 -10.80 8.83
N SER A 90 -15.07 -9.91 8.06
CA SER A 90 -16.33 -9.21 8.40
C SER A 90 -17.62 -9.96 8.12
#